data_AF-A0A7J9B102-F1
#
_entry.id   AF-A0A7J9B102-F1
#
_cell.length_a   1.000
_cell.length_b   1.000
_cell.length_c   1.000
_cell.angle_alpha   90.00
_cell.angle_beta   90.00
_cell.angle_gamma   90.00
#
_symmetry.space_group_name_H-M   'P 1'
#
loop_
_entity.id
_entity.type
_entity.pdbx_description
1 polymer ?
#
loop_
_entity_poly.entity_id
_entity_poly.type
_entity_poly.pdbx_seq_one_letter_code
_entity_poly.pdbx_strand_id
1 'polypeptide(L)'
;MSSASIAVNSPSSSNHFIKDGVTSVNVNRLCAFSFESGLFGSKIPTKKLSLSVNGTRPTRPERISYSGLEPVKASSRSFDVVIVGAGVIGLTIARQFLTGSDLSVAVVDKAVPCSGATGAGQGYIWMVHKNSASETWELTKRSHQLWKMLAETIRDQGMDPLQVLGWKKTGSLLVGRTPEDSVMLRKRVSQLSEAGVRAEYLSTDELHSKEPAIYVGTDGGAAFAPDDCQLDAHQAVSYIEKVNRSFAPEGRYAEFYHEPVTGLVRSTSSGEFEAVQTSNNTLYGKAIVVAAGCWSRSLMHDLFKGSHIQLDALVMPRKGHLLVFENFNPLQLNHGSMEVGYVDYQNATFPLGLDDQSQTLSVSMTATIDMMGNLVLGSSRQFAGFSTEVDDSIVLHIWKRAGEFFPKIKEPSLTDFIKNRKVRVGLRPYMPDGKPVIGNVPGLSNLFLATGHEGGGLSMALGTAEMVVDMVLGNTTYVDSSPFAAEGRCC
;
A
#
# COMPACT_ATOMS: atom_id res chain seq x y z
N MET A 1 -59.63 4.20 23.47
CA MET A 1 -58.76 3.09 23.02
C MET A 1 -57.57 3.04 23.98
N SER A 2 -57.42 1.87 24.60
CA SER A 2 -56.58 1.49 25.75
C SER A 2 -55.25 2.24 25.97
N SER A 3 -55.19 2.99 27.08
CA SER A 3 -53.98 3.29 27.85
C SER A 3 -53.92 2.34 29.06
N ALA A 4 -52.74 1.77 29.33
CA ALA A 4 -52.48 1.00 30.54
C ALA A 4 -51.16 1.48 31.17
N SER A 5 -51.21 1.70 32.48
CA SER A 5 -50.13 2.18 33.34
C SER A 5 -49.84 1.13 34.43
N ILE A 6 -48.72 1.33 35.16
CA ILE A 6 -48.31 0.72 36.45
C ILE A 6 -47.50 -0.59 36.26
N ALA A 7 -46.35 -0.87 36.91
CA ALA A 7 -45.80 -0.43 38.20
C ALA A 7 -44.26 -0.47 38.29
N VAL A 8 -43.77 0.28 39.26
CA VAL A 8 -42.43 0.35 39.86
C VAL A 8 -42.14 -0.87 40.72
N ASN A 9 -40.88 -1.33 40.78
CA ASN A 9 -40.26 -1.86 42.01
C ASN A 9 -38.72 -1.90 41.90
N SER A 10 -38.08 -1.14 42.79
CA SER A 10 -36.70 -1.36 43.26
C SER A 10 -36.71 -2.35 44.44
N PRO A 11 -35.57 -2.97 44.78
CA PRO A 11 -34.92 -2.51 46.01
C PRO A 11 -33.38 -2.51 45.97
N SER A 12 -32.87 -1.74 46.92
CA SER A 12 -31.50 -1.37 47.26
C SER A 12 -30.70 -2.44 48.02
N SER A 13 -29.40 -2.49 47.71
CA SER A 13 -28.20 -2.68 48.57
C SER A 13 -28.27 -3.40 49.92
N SER A 14 -27.30 -4.29 50.14
CA SER A 14 -26.63 -4.47 51.44
C SER A 14 -25.16 -4.89 51.27
N ASN A 15 -24.27 -4.11 51.92
CA ASN A 15 -22.83 -4.30 52.01
C ASN A 15 -22.44 -5.48 52.93
N HIS A 16 -21.34 -6.17 52.61
CA HIS A 16 -20.47 -6.76 53.63
C HIS A 16 -18.98 -6.57 53.27
N PHE A 17 -18.29 -5.89 54.19
CA PHE A 17 -16.83 -5.80 54.34
C PHE A 17 -16.33 -7.02 55.12
N ILE A 18 -15.25 -7.69 54.68
CA ILE A 18 -14.20 -8.26 55.55
C ILE A 18 -12.83 -8.16 54.85
N LYS A 19 -11.82 -7.83 55.66
CA LYS A 19 -10.40 -7.56 55.41
C LYS A 19 -9.51 -8.83 55.35
N ASP A 20 -8.33 -8.63 54.76
CA ASP A 20 -7.01 -9.24 54.97
C ASP A 20 -6.74 -10.70 54.56
N GLY A 21 -5.61 -10.88 53.83
CA GLY A 21 -4.99 -12.19 53.60
C GLY A 21 -4.00 -12.22 52.43
N VAL A 22 -2.74 -11.87 52.69
CA VAL A 22 -1.59 -12.10 51.80
C VAL A 22 -1.38 -13.60 51.61
N THR A 23 -1.30 -14.09 50.37
CA THR A 23 -0.40 -15.20 49.98
C THR A 23 -0.17 -15.21 48.47
N SER A 24 1.10 -15.13 48.11
CA SER A 24 1.65 -15.37 46.78
C SER A 24 1.36 -16.79 46.30
N VAL A 25 0.76 -16.94 45.12
CA VAL A 25 0.82 -18.20 44.37
C VAL A 25 1.03 -17.91 42.89
N ASN A 26 2.17 -18.40 42.42
CA ASN A 26 2.66 -18.40 41.06
C ASN A 26 1.97 -19.55 40.31
N VAL A 27 1.17 -19.29 39.27
CA VAL A 27 0.65 -20.36 38.38
C VAL A 27 0.64 -19.86 36.93
N ASN A 28 1.67 -20.26 36.20
CA ASN A 28 1.60 -20.44 34.74
C ASN A 28 0.48 -21.42 34.42
N ARG A 29 -0.52 -21.01 33.62
CA ARG A 29 -1.37 -21.94 32.87
C ARG A 29 -1.58 -21.43 31.44
N LEU A 30 -0.82 -22.03 30.54
CA LEU A 30 -1.14 -22.18 29.13
C LEU A 30 -2.41 -23.04 29.02
N CYS A 31 -3.46 -22.50 28.40
CA CYS A 31 -4.58 -23.29 27.90
C CYS A 31 -4.20 -23.84 26.52
N ALA A 32 -3.97 -25.15 26.44
CA ALA A 32 -3.97 -25.90 25.19
C ALA A 32 -5.26 -26.73 25.16
N PHE A 33 -6.11 -26.46 24.16
CA PHE A 33 -7.27 -27.29 23.85
C PHE A 33 -6.79 -28.54 23.10
N SER A 34 -7.10 -29.71 23.66
CA SER A 34 -6.89 -31.02 23.07
C SER A 34 -8.09 -31.43 22.22
N PHE A 35 -7.85 -31.84 20.98
CA PHE A 35 -8.74 -32.73 20.23
C PHE A 35 -8.10 -34.12 20.20
N GLU A 36 -8.83 -35.12 20.70
CA GLU A 36 -8.48 -36.53 20.59
C GLU A 36 -8.94 -37.09 19.23
N SER A 37 -8.03 -37.76 18.54
CA SER A 37 -8.35 -38.92 17.69
C SER A 37 -7.10 -39.79 17.62
N GLY A 38 -7.16 -40.95 18.27
CA GLY A 38 -6.06 -41.91 18.32
C GLY A 38 -5.96 -42.77 17.06
N LEU A 39 -4.75 -43.15 16.68
CA LEU A 39 -4.26 -44.54 16.61
C LEU A 39 -2.90 -44.59 15.89
N PHE A 40 -2.06 -45.53 16.36
CA PHE A 40 -0.71 -45.89 15.92
C PHE A 40 0.46 -45.01 16.40
N GLY A 41 1.16 -45.57 17.39
CA GLY A 41 2.32 -44.99 18.02
C GLY A 41 3.64 -45.31 17.34
N SER A 42 4.62 -44.45 17.60
CA SER A 42 6.03 -44.83 17.62
C SER A 42 6.79 -43.89 18.57
N LYS A 43 7.72 -44.49 19.32
CA LYS A 43 8.46 -43.90 20.44
C LYS A 43 9.57 -42.95 19.93
N ILE A 44 9.72 -41.78 20.53
CA ILE A 44 10.92 -40.93 20.38
C ILE A 44 11.58 -40.76 21.76
N PRO A 45 12.89 -41.08 21.92
CA PRO A 45 13.57 -40.97 23.20
C PRO A 45 14.11 -39.55 23.42
N THR A 46 13.79 -38.96 24.58
CA THR A 46 14.38 -37.72 25.08
C THR A 46 15.80 -37.97 25.60
N LYS A 47 16.83 -37.40 24.97
CA LYS A 47 18.19 -37.31 25.55
C LYS A 47 18.35 -36.00 26.32
N LYS A 48 18.59 -36.12 27.64
CA LYS A 48 19.11 -35.06 28.51
C LYS A 48 20.57 -34.78 28.12
N LEU A 49 20.91 -33.53 27.81
CA LEU A 49 22.30 -33.05 27.78
C LEU A 49 22.67 -32.57 29.19
N SER A 50 23.70 -33.19 29.78
CA SER A 50 24.39 -32.70 30.97
C SER A 50 25.62 -31.91 30.54
N LEU A 51 25.70 -30.64 30.94
CA LEU A 51 26.89 -29.80 30.78
C LEU A 51 27.81 -30.00 31.99
N SER A 52 29.00 -30.55 31.78
CA SER A 52 30.10 -30.50 32.75
C SER A 52 31.09 -29.41 32.34
N VAL A 53 31.30 -28.43 33.20
CA VAL A 53 32.32 -27.39 33.03
C VAL A 53 33.57 -27.84 33.78
N ASN A 54 34.64 -28.16 33.06
CA ASN A 54 35.98 -28.27 33.64
C ASN A 54 36.89 -27.23 32.98
N GLY A 55 37.45 -26.35 33.80
CA GLY A 55 38.33 -25.28 33.38
C GLY A 55 39.78 -25.74 33.23
N THR A 56 40.45 -25.25 32.19
CA THR A 56 41.90 -25.27 32.05
C THR A 56 42.39 -23.98 31.36
N ARG A 57 43.57 -23.50 31.82
CA ARG A 57 44.23 -22.21 31.55
C ARG A 57 44.48 -21.86 30.07
N PRO A 58 44.64 -20.57 29.71
CA PRO A 58 44.77 -20.12 28.33
C PRO A 58 46.20 -20.30 27.79
N THR A 59 46.33 -21.01 26.67
CA THR A 59 47.53 -21.02 25.82
C THR A 59 47.35 -20.05 24.64
N ARG A 60 48.47 -19.44 24.23
CA ARG A 60 48.64 -18.43 23.17
C ARG A 60 47.86 -18.79 21.88
N PRO A 61 47.18 -17.84 21.19
CA PRO A 61 46.36 -18.18 20.05
C PRO A 61 47.22 -18.58 18.84
N GLU A 62 47.03 -19.81 18.38
CA GLU A 62 47.47 -20.25 17.06
C GLU A 62 46.68 -19.51 15.97
N ARG A 63 47.35 -19.16 14.87
CA ARG A 63 46.69 -18.64 13.67
C ARG A 63 45.77 -19.71 13.10
N ILE A 64 44.47 -19.55 13.32
CA ILE A 64 43.44 -20.28 12.57
C ILE A 64 43.50 -19.77 11.13
N SER A 65 44.05 -20.57 10.22
CA SER A 65 43.82 -20.36 8.79
C SER A 65 42.35 -20.64 8.51
N TYR A 66 41.61 -19.62 8.11
CA TYR A 66 40.27 -19.79 7.55
C TYR A 66 40.38 -20.62 6.27
N SER A 67 40.23 -21.94 6.40
CA SER A 67 39.96 -22.82 5.28
C SER A 67 38.58 -22.47 4.74
N GLY A 68 38.56 -22.01 3.49
CA GLY A 68 37.41 -21.84 2.60
C GLY A 68 36.02 -21.89 3.23
N LEU A 69 35.40 -20.72 3.33
CA LEU A 69 33.94 -20.65 3.19
C LEU A 69 33.64 -21.13 1.76
N GLU A 70 33.24 -22.40 1.62
CA GLU A 70 32.51 -22.86 0.45
C GLU A 70 31.40 -21.83 0.18
N PRO A 71 31.33 -21.20 -1.01
CA PRO A 71 30.25 -20.27 -1.30
C PRO A 71 28.94 -21.04 -1.16
N VAL A 72 28.06 -20.57 -0.29
CA VAL A 72 26.71 -21.13 -0.14
C VAL A 72 26.08 -21.09 -1.52
N LYS A 73 25.93 -22.27 -2.15
CA LYS A 73 25.33 -22.38 -3.48
C LYS A 73 23.89 -21.90 -3.37
N ALA A 74 23.58 -20.79 -4.04
CA ALA A 74 22.22 -20.29 -4.14
C ALA A 74 21.30 -21.41 -4.67
N SER A 75 20.14 -21.59 -4.04
CA SER A 75 19.20 -22.63 -4.46
C SER A 75 18.56 -22.21 -5.78
N SER A 76 18.53 -23.11 -6.77
CA SER A 76 17.96 -22.84 -8.09
C SER A 76 16.53 -23.36 -8.16
N ARG A 77 15.60 -22.51 -8.59
CA ARG A 77 14.17 -22.84 -8.71
C ARG A 77 13.61 -22.23 -9.99
N SER A 78 12.62 -22.86 -10.61
CA SER A 78 12.03 -22.41 -11.87
C SER A 78 10.54 -22.17 -11.72
N PHE A 79 10.09 -21.08 -12.32
CA PHE A 79 8.69 -20.65 -12.41
C PHE A 79 8.42 -20.18 -13.84
N ASP A 80 7.15 -20.07 -14.22
CA ASP A 80 6.79 -19.46 -15.51
C ASP A 80 6.96 -17.93 -15.42
N VAL A 81 6.55 -17.33 -14.31
CA VAL A 81 6.64 -15.88 -14.07
C VAL A 81 7.37 -15.60 -12.76
N VAL A 82 8.34 -14.68 -12.78
CA VAL A 82 8.99 -14.16 -11.58
C VAL A 82 8.68 -12.67 -11.44
N ILE A 83 8.12 -12.28 -10.30
CA ILE A 83 7.72 -10.90 -10.00
C ILE A 83 8.64 -10.34 -8.93
N VAL A 84 9.29 -9.22 -9.25
CA VAL A 84 10.17 -8.49 -8.34
C VAL A 84 9.41 -7.33 -7.70
N GLY A 85 9.13 -7.46 -6.40
CA GLY A 85 8.38 -6.50 -5.60
C GLY A 85 7.03 -7.05 -5.14
N ALA A 86 6.82 -7.07 -3.83
CA ALA A 86 5.61 -7.54 -3.15
C ALA A 86 4.75 -6.38 -2.60
N GLY A 87 4.81 -5.22 -3.25
CA GLY A 87 3.79 -4.18 -3.07
C GLY A 87 2.45 -4.61 -3.67
N VAL A 88 1.42 -3.77 -3.52
CA VAL A 88 0.09 -4.08 -4.07
C VAL A 88 0.14 -4.44 -5.56
N ILE A 89 0.94 -3.72 -6.36
CA ILE A 89 1.07 -3.96 -7.80
C ILE A 89 1.53 -5.41 -8.06
N GLY A 90 2.69 -5.79 -7.54
CA GLY A 90 3.27 -7.12 -7.77
C GLY A 90 2.39 -8.26 -7.25
N LEU A 91 1.79 -8.11 -6.06
CA LEU A 91 0.91 -9.13 -5.50
C LEU A 91 -0.40 -9.28 -6.27
N THR A 92 -0.97 -8.18 -6.79
CA THR A 92 -2.15 -8.26 -7.66
C THR A 92 -1.83 -8.89 -9.02
N ILE A 93 -0.65 -8.63 -9.59
CA ILE A 93 -0.18 -9.31 -10.81
C ILE A 93 -0.05 -10.81 -10.56
N ALA A 94 0.57 -11.21 -9.45
CA ALA A 94 0.67 -12.61 -9.05
C ALA A 94 -0.71 -13.27 -8.95
N ARG A 95 -1.65 -12.61 -8.26
CA ARG A 95 -3.03 -13.08 -8.13
C ARG A 95 -3.68 -13.28 -9.49
N GLN A 96 -3.56 -12.29 -10.37
CA GLN A 96 -4.20 -12.32 -11.69
C GLN A 96 -3.69 -13.50 -12.52
N PHE A 97 -2.38 -13.78 -12.53
CA PHE A 97 -1.83 -14.97 -13.18
C PHE A 97 -2.38 -16.26 -12.57
N LEU A 98 -2.37 -16.37 -11.24
CA LEU A 98 -2.78 -17.58 -10.53
C LEU A 98 -4.27 -17.89 -10.74
N THR A 99 -5.13 -16.88 -10.73
CA THR A 99 -6.57 -17.06 -10.92
C THR A 99 -7.01 -17.15 -12.38
N GLY A 100 -6.19 -16.65 -13.32
CA GLY A 100 -6.55 -16.52 -14.73
C GLY A 100 -5.80 -17.45 -15.70
N SER A 101 -4.84 -18.24 -15.21
CA SER A 101 -4.03 -19.16 -16.03
C SER A 101 -3.58 -20.37 -15.20
N ASP A 102 -2.82 -21.28 -15.81
CA ASP A 102 -2.15 -22.41 -15.15
C ASP A 102 -0.66 -22.15 -14.83
N LEU A 103 -0.18 -20.92 -15.07
CA LEU A 103 1.23 -20.57 -14.89
C LEU A 103 1.65 -20.59 -13.42
N SER A 104 2.90 -20.97 -13.17
CA SER A 104 3.56 -20.89 -11.88
C SER A 104 4.21 -19.52 -11.66
N VAL A 105 4.09 -18.97 -10.44
CA VAL A 105 4.51 -17.60 -10.11
C VAL A 105 5.39 -17.59 -8.86
N ALA A 106 6.53 -16.91 -8.94
CA ALA A 106 7.31 -16.54 -7.78
C ALA A 106 7.23 -15.03 -7.53
N VAL A 107 7.08 -14.63 -6.28
CA VAL A 107 7.20 -13.23 -5.85
C VAL A 107 8.43 -13.10 -4.95
N VAL A 108 9.32 -12.16 -5.28
CA VAL A 108 10.52 -11.87 -4.49
C VAL A 108 10.52 -10.41 -4.05
N ASP A 109 10.84 -10.16 -2.78
CA ASP A 109 10.95 -8.82 -2.21
C ASP A 109 12.07 -8.74 -1.17
N LYS A 110 12.73 -7.58 -1.11
CA LYS A 110 13.77 -7.28 -0.12
C LYS A 110 13.26 -7.24 1.33
N ALA A 111 11.95 -7.09 1.51
CA ALA A 111 11.27 -7.00 2.80
C ALA A 111 10.00 -7.86 2.75
N VAL A 112 8.97 -7.48 3.52
CA VAL A 112 7.64 -8.10 3.52
C VAL A 112 6.62 -7.19 2.85
N PRO A 113 5.46 -7.71 2.41
CA PRO A 113 4.39 -6.90 1.87
C PRO A 113 4.02 -5.70 2.75
N CYS A 114 3.57 -4.62 2.10
CA CYS A 114 3.28 -3.33 2.74
C CYS A 114 4.47 -2.57 3.38
N SER A 115 5.73 -3.05 3.28
CA SER A 115 6.90 -2.31 3.80
C SER A 115 7.24 -1.02 3.03
N GLY A 116 6.64 -0.80 1.87
CA GLY A 116 6.86 0.37 1.01
C GLY A 116 5.66 1.32 0.94
N ALA A 117 5.47 1.95 -0.22
CA ALA A 117 4.37 2.91 -0.45
C ALA A 117 2.98 2.35 -0.14
N THR A 118 2.78 1.04 -0.35
CA THR A 118 1.49 0.37 -0.13
C THR A 118 1.00 0.50 1.32
N GLY A 119 1.83 0.17 2.32
CA GLY A 119 1.42 0.26 3.74
C GLY A 119 1.44 1.70 4.28
N ALA A 120 2.16 2.60 3.62
CA ALA A 120 2.23 4.00 4.04
C ALA A 120 1.02 4.86 3.59
N GLY A 121 0.16 4.36 2.69
CA GLY A 121 -0.94 5.11 2.10
C GLY A 121 -2.17 5.30 3.01
N GLN A 122 -3.14 6.10 2.53
CA GLN A 122 -4.43 6.34 3.22
C GLN A 122 -5.53 5.33 2.85
N GLY A 123 -5.31 4.52 1.80
CA GLY A 123 -6.23 3.45 1.43
C GLY A 123 -7.41 3.84 0.53
N TYR A 124 -7.61 5.13 0.25
CA TYR A 124 -8.72 5.57 -0.60
C TYR A 124 -8.50 5.26 -2.08
N ILE A 125 -9.59 4.86 -2.73
CA ILE A 125 -9.69 4.71 -4.18
C ILE A 125 -10.46 5.94 -4.70
N TRP A 126 -9.72 6.99 -5.05
CA TRP A 126 -10.31 8.30 -5.39
C TRP A 126 -10.63 8.43 -6.88
N MET A 127 -11.86 8.82 -7.24
CA MET A 127 -12.23 9.40 -8.53
C MET A 127 -12.43 10.92 -8.48
N VAL A 128 -12.82 11.48 -7.32
CA VAL A 128 -13.28 12.88 -7.23
C VAL A 128 -12.27 13.92 -7.77
N HIS A 129 -10.97 13.63 -7.66
CA HIS A 129 -9.88 14.50 -8.13
C HIS A 129 -9.29 14.07 -9.48
N LYS A 130 -9.84 13.05 -10.15
CA LYS A 130 -9.34 12.52 -11.43
C LYS A 130 -9.83 13.33 -12.61
N ASN A 131 -8.98 13.48 -13.62
CA ASN A 131 -9.29 14.17 -14.86
C ASN A 131 -9.65 13.13 -15.93
N SER A 132 -10.86 13.20 -16.47
CA SER A 132 -11.33 12.28 -17.51
C SER A 132 -10.58 12.39 -18.83
N ALA A 133 -9.85 13.49 -19.07
CA ALA A 133 -8.96 13.65 -20.20
C ALA A 133 -7.54 13.09 -19.96
N SER A 134 -7.24 12.56 -18.76
CA SER A 134 -5.94 11.94 -18.48
C SER A 134 -5.83 10.58 -19.17
N GLU A 135 -4.67 10.26 -19.71
CA GLU A 135 -4.38 8.92 -20.23
C GLU A 135 -4.50 7.81 -19.17
N THR A 136 -4.40 8.15 -17.88
CA THR A 136 -4.59 7.19 -16.77
C THR A 136 -6.07 6.91 -16.48
N TRP A 137 -7.00 7.62 -17.12
CA TRP A 137 -8.43 7.60 -16.79
C TRP A 137 -9.03 6.21 -16.97
N GLU A 138 -8.91 5.60 -18.16
CA GLU A 138 -9.52 4.31 -18.44
C GLU A 138 -8.93 3.18 -17.59
N LEU A 139 -7.61 3.21 -17.34
CA LEU A 139 -6.95 2.30 -16.42
C LEU A 139 -7.50 2.43 -14.99
N THR A 140 -7.64 3.67 -14.51
CA THR A 140 -8.17 3.95 -13.17
C THR A 140 -9.63 3.50 -13.06
N LYS A 141 -10.46 3.82 -14.06
CA LYS A 141 -11.88 3.46 -14.11
C LYS A 141 -12.06 1.95 -14.12
N ARG A 142 -11.31 1.23 -14.95
CA ARG A 142 -11.31 -0.24 -15.00
C ARG A 142 -10.89 -0.86 -13.67
N SER A 143 -9.78 -0.40 -13.10
CA SER A 143 -9.29 -0.89 -11.82
C SER A 143 -10.30 -0.64 -10.68
N HIS A 144 -11.01 0.48 -10.71
CA HIS A 144 -12.09 0.77 -9.77
C HIS A 144 -13.25 -0.23 -9.87
N GLN A 145 -13.66 -0.59 -11.09
CA GLN A 145 -14.67 -1.63 -11.32
C GLN A 145 -14.20 -2.98 -10.79
N LEU A 146 -12.94 -3.35 -11.05
CA LEU A 146 -12.35 -4.61 -10.56
C LEU A 146 -12.33 -4.68 -9.03
N TRP A 147 -12.04 -3.57 -8.34
CA TRP A 147 -12.11 -3.51 -6.88
C TRP A 147 -13.54 -3.71 -6.35
N LYS A 148 -14.54 -3.08 -7.00
CA LYS A 148 -15.95 -3.27 -6.65
C LYS A 148 -16.40 -4.71 -6.86
N MET A 149 -16.05 -5.30 -8.00
CA MET A 149 -16.32 -6.71 -8.29
C MET A 149 -15.66 -7.64 -7.28
N LEU A 150 -14.42 -7.36 -6.86
CA LEU A 150 -13.75 -8.16 -5.84
C LEU A 150 -14.48 -8.10 -4.49
N ALA A 151 -14.91 -6.91 -4.08
CA ALA A 151 -15.69 -6.74 -2.85
C ALA A 151 -17.06 -7.43 -2.93
N GLU A 152 -17.70 -7.45 -4.10
CA GLU A 152 -18.95 -8.18 -4.34
C GLU A 152 -18.73 -9.69 -4.28
N THR A 153 -17.71 -10.23 -4.95
CA THR A 153 -17.35 -11.65 -4.88
C THR A 153 -17.09 -12.11 -3.45
N ILE A 154 -16.38 -11.30 -2.63
CA ILE A 154 -16.14 -11.61 -1.21
C ILE A 154 -17.47 -11.69 -0.45
N ARG A 155 -18.41 -10.79 -0.74
CA ARG A 155 -19.75 -10.81 -0.14
C ARG A 155 -20.53 -12.05 -0.55
N ASP A 156 -20.48 -12.42 -1.82
CA ASP A 156 -21.17 -13.60 -2.36
C ASP A 156 -20.61 -14.91 -1.78
N GLN A 157 -19.35 -14.91 -1.37
CA GLN A 157 -18.71 -16.00 -0.61
C GLN A 157 -19.10 -16.02 0.89
N GLY A 158 -20.01 -15.13 1.32
CA GLY A 158 -20.48 -15.06 2.71
C GLY A 158 -19.52 -14.37 3.68
N MET A 159 -18.51 -13.67 3.18
CA MET A 159 -17.56 -12.90 4.00
C MET A 159 -17.92 -11.40 3.98
N ASP A 160 -17.49 -10.65 5.00
CA ASP A 160 -17.67 -9.20 5.04
C ASP A 160 -16.49 -8.47 4.37
N PRO A 161 -16.70 -7.75 3.24
CA PRO A 161 -15.63 -6.98 2.58
C PRO A 161 -15.00 -5.93 3.48
N LEU A 162 -15.72 -5.41 4.48
CA LEU A 162 -15.17 -4.48 5.46
C LEU A 162 -14.09 -5.16 6.30
N GLN A 163 -14.28 -6.41 6.73
CA GLN A 163 -13.31 -7.16 7.53
C GLN A 163 -12.18 -7.76 6.69
N VAL A 164 -12.47 -8.09 5.42
CA VAL A 164 -11.51 -8.77 4.53
C VAL A 164 -10.57 -7.79 3.83
N LEU A 165 -11.10 -6.66 3.36
CA LEU A 165 -10.34 -5.67 2.58
C LEU A 165 -10.23 -4.31 3.26
N GLY A 166 -10.94 -4.08 4.35
CA GLY A 166 -11.19 -2.72 4.83
C GLY A 166 -12.12 -1.93 3.92
N TRP A 167 -12.98 -2.59 3.15
CA TRP A 167 -13.80 -1.97 2.10
C TRP A 167 -14.92 -1.08 2.69
N LYS A 168 -14.68 0.23 2.75
CA LYS A 168 -15.65 1.24 3.17
C LYS A 168 -16.22 1.98 1.96
N LYS A 169 -17.55 2.06 1.87
CA LYS A 169 -18.26 2.89 0.89
C LYS A 169 -18.63 4.23 1.51
N THR A 170 -17.61 5.04 1.79
CA THR A 170 -17.75 6.33 2.47
C THR A 170 -17.97 7.49 1.51
N GLY A 171 -17.72 7.34 0.21
CA GLY A 171 -17.65 8.47 -0.70
C GLY A 171 -16.46 9.39 -0.41
N SER A 172 -16.28 10.41 -1.26
CA SER A 172 -15.14 11.31 -1.14
C SER A 172 -15.46 12.75 -1.53
N LEU A 173 -14.73 13.69 -0.94
CA LEU A 173 -14.90 15.12 -1.12
C LEU A 173 -13.60 15.75 -1.63
N LEU A 174 -13.69 16.53 -2.70
CA LEU A 174 -12.67 17.50 -3.11
C LEU A 174 -13.15 18.88 -2.66
N VAL A 175 -12.43 19.53 -1.75
CA VAL A 175 -12.89 20.72 -1.03
C VAL A 175 -12.11 21.98 -1.41
N GLY A 176 -12.84 23.07 -1.58
CA GLY A 176 -12.34 24.38 -1.98
C GLY A 176 -12.80 25.47 -1.02
N ARG A 177 -12.00 26.51 -0.85
CA ARG A 177 -12.26 27.60 0.12
C ARG A 177 -12.44 28.97 -0.53
N THR A 178 -12.16 29.08 -1.83
CA THR A 178 -12.25 30.33 -2.58
C THR A 178 -13.33 30.27 -3.67
N PRO A 179 -13.80 31.42 -4.16
CA PRO A 179 -14.69 31.48 -5.33
C PRO A 179 -14.10 30.76 -6.55
N GLU A 180 -12.79 30.89 -6.76
CA GLU A 180 -12.06 30.23 -7.86
C GLU A 180 -12.08 28.71 -7.70
N ASP A 181 -11.87 28.20 -6.48
CA ASP A 181 -11.99 26.77 -6.20
C ASP A 181 -13.41 26.28 -6.53
N SER A 182 -14.43 27.02 -6.11
CA SER A 182 -15.84 26.68 -6.38
C SER A 182 -16.15 26.57 -7.88
N VAL A 183 -15.54 27.43 -8.72
CA VAL A 183 -15.62 27.30 -10.19
C VAL A 183 -14.92 26.03 -10.68
N MET A 184 -13.73 25.73 -10.17
CA MET A 184 -13.00 24.51 -10.52
C MET A 184 -13.77 23.24 -10.14
N LEU A 185 -14.38 23.23 -8.95
CA LEU A 185 -15.17 22.12 -8.43
C LEU A 185 -16.40 21.84 -9.29
N ARG A 186 -17.15 22.87 -9.69
CA ARG A 186 -18.29 22.72 -10.62
C ARG A 186 -17.85 22.14 -11.97
N LYS A 187 -16.74 22.65 -12.52
CA LYS A 187 -16.16 22.11 -13.76
C LYS A 187 -15.79 20.63 -13.59
N ARG A 188 -15.17 20.27 -12.46
CA ARG A 188 -14.80 18.89 -12.15
C ARG A 188 -16.02 17.97 -12.10
N VAL A 189 -17.09 18.39 -11.44
CA VAL A 189 -18.35 17.62 -11.34
C VAL A 189 -18.94 17.38 -12.73
N SER A 190 -18.97 18.39 -13.61
CA SER A 190 -19.43 18.23 -15.00
C SER A 190 -18.60 17.18 -15.75
N GLN A 191 -17.27 17.31 -15.70
CA GLN A 191 -16.34 16.39 -16.38
C GLN A 191 -16.46 14.94 -15.91
N LEU A 192 -16.65 14.73 -14.60
CA LEU A 192 -16.86 13.40 -14.03
C LEU A 192 -18.22 12.83 -14.46
N SER A 193 -19.28 13.63 -14.39
CA SER A 193 -20.63 13.23 -14.76
C SER A 193 -20.74 12.85 -16.24
N GLU A 194 -20.14 13.66 -17.13
CA GLU A 194 -20.04 13.38 -18.56
C GLU A 194 -19.26 12.09 -18.85
N ALA A 195 -18.26 11.75 -18.03
CA ALA A 195 -17.48 10.53 -18.14
C ALA A 195 -18.13 9.30 -17.45
N GLY A 196 -19.36 9.45 -16.95
CA GLY A 196 -20.16 8.39 -16.31
C GLY A 196 -19.81 8.13 -14.84
N VAL A 197 -19.12 9.06 -14.18
CA VAL A 197 -18.86 9.01 -12.73
C VAL A 197 -19.87 9.92 -12.03
N ARG A 198 -20.67 9.32 -11.14
CA ARG A 198 -21.63 10.08 -10.32
C ARG A 198 -20.88 11.05 -9.41
N ALA A 199 -21.13 12.34 -9.60
CA ALA A 199 -20.57 13.41 -8.78
C ALA A 199 -21.61 14.54 -8.61
N GLU A 200 -21.58 15.23 -7.47
CA GLU A 200 -22.40 16.40 -7.19
C GLU A 200 -21.54 17.56 -6.67
N TYR A 201 -21.92 18.79 -7.01
CA TYR A 201 -21.35 19.98 -6.37
C TYR A 201 -22.15 20.28 -5.11
N LEU A 202 -21.46 20.52 -4.01
CA LEU A 202 -22.02 20.93 -2.73
C LEU A 202 -21.64 22.39 -2.47
N SER A 203 -22.66 23.21 -2.22
CA SER A 203 -22.47 24.52 -1.58
C SER A 203 -21.92 24.37 -0.16
N THR A 204 -21.47 25.48 0.43
CA THR A 204 -21.02 25.53 1.83
C THR A 204 -22.03 24.90 2.80
N ASP A 205 -23.33 25.21 2.66
CA ASP A 205 -24.37 24.73 3.58
C ASP A 205 -24.65 23.23 3.41
N GLU A 206 -24.67 22.75 2.16
CA GLU A 206 -24.84 21.33 1.85
C GLU A 206 -23.61 20.51 2.31
N LEU A 207 -22.41 21.05 2.12
CA LEU A 207 -21.18 20.47 2.64
C LEU A 207 -21.21 20.40 4.16
N HIS A 208 -21.58 21.49 4.84
CA HIS A 208 -21.66 21.52 6.31
C HIS A 208 -22.68 20.52 6.86
N SER A 209 -23.78 20.29 6.13
CA SER A 209 -24.79 19.29 6.49
C SER A 209 -24.26 17.85 6.41
N LYS A 210 -23.35 17.57 5.46
CA LYS A 210 -22.71 16.24 5.30
C LYS A 210 -21.46 16.05 6.15
N GLU A 211 -20.70 17.12 6.35
CA GLU A 211 -19.45 17.15 7.13
C GLU A 211 -19.43 18.35 8.09
N PRO A 212 -20.11 18.26 9.25
CA PRO A 212 -20.22 19.40 10.18
C PRO A 212 -18.88 19.87 10.74
N ALA A 213 -17.86 19.02 10.71
CA ALA A 213 -16.52 19.34 11.21
C ALA A 213 -15.71 20.21 10.24
N ILE A 214 -16.07 20.25 8.95
CA ILE A 214 -15.31 20.97 7.93
C ILE A 214 -15.73 22.45 7.86
N TYR A 215 -14.75 23.31 7.64
CA TYR A 215 -14.90 24.75 7.47
C TYR A 215 -14.23 25.19 6.17
N VAL A 216 -15.03 25.77 5.27
CA VAL A 216 -14.55 26.27 3.97
C VAL A 216 -14.81 27.76 3.74
N GLY A 217 -15.24 28.50 4.77
CA GLY A 217 -15.69 29.89 4.62
C GLY A 217 -17.05 29.97 3.94
N THR A 218 -17.44 31.17 3.48
CA THR A 218 -18.75 31.41 2.85
C THR A 218 -18.77 31.06 1.37
N ASP A 219 -17.67 31.30 0.67
CA ASP A 219 -17.58 31.19 -0.79
C ASP A 219 -16.97 29.87 -1.30
N GLY A 220 -16.71 28.95 -0.37
CA GLY A 220 -16.18 27.61 -0.65
C GLY A 220 -17.24 26.62 -1.12
N GLY A 221 -16.84 25.35 -1.15
CA GLY A 221 -17.70 24.24 -1.52
C GLY A 221 -16.95 22.93 -1.67
N ALA A 222 -17.63 21.91 -2.21
CA ALA A 222 -17.01 20.63 -2.51
C ALA A 222 -17.54 20.00 -3.80
N ALA A 223 -16.70 19.23 -4.49
CA ALA A 223 -17.16 18.18 -5.37
C ALA A 223 -17.27 16.89 -4.54
N PHE A 224 -18.37 16.17 -4.67
CA PHE A 224 -18.65 14.96 -3.92
C PHE A 224 -18.82 13.78 -4.88
N ALA A 225 -18.04 12.71 -4.68
CA ALA A 225 -18.19 11.45 -5.39
C ALA A 225 -18.69 10.36 -4.41
N PRO A 226 -20.00 10.05 -4.38
CA PRO A 226 -20.58 9.08 -3.43
C PRO A 226 -20.13 7.63 -3.66
N ASP A 227 -19.60 7.32 -4.84
CA ASP A 227 -19.19 5.97 -5.23
C ASP A 227 -17.73 5.66 -4.94
N ASP A 228 -16.96 6.64 -4.47
CA ASP A 228 -15.58 6.45 -4.03
C ASP A 228 -15.55 5.59 -2.77
N CYS A 229 -14.52 4.76 -2.68
CA CYS A 229 -14.39 3.78 -1.61
C CYS A 229 -13.01 3.91 -0.95
N GLN A 230 -12.88 3.34 0.24
CA GLN A 230 -11.61 3.15 0.91
C GLN A 230 -11.39 1.66 1.13
N LEU A 231 -10.14 1.23 1.07
CA LEU A 231 -9.69 -0.07 1.55
C LEU A 231 -8.61 0.12 2.62
N ASP A 232 -8.34 -0.91 3.41
CA ASP A 232 -7.14 -0.97 4.23
C ASP A 232 -6.04 -1.73 3.48
N ALA A 233 -4.90 -1.08 3.29
CA ALA A 233 -3.83 -1.65 2.47
C ALA A 233 -3.31 -2.97 3.03
N HIS A 234 -3.21 -3.10 4.36
CA HIS A 234 -2.72 -4.32 5.00
C HIS A 234 -3.73 -5.46 4.91
N GLN A 235 -5.02 -5.19 5.12
CA GLN A 235 -6.08 -6.20 4.96
C GLN A 235 -6.19 -6.65 3.50
N ALA A 236 -6.26 -5.72 2.55
CA ALA A 236 -6.35 -6.04 1.14
C ALA A 236 -5.16 -6.88 0.66
N VAL A 237 -3.93 -6.49 1.03
CA VAL A 237 -2.72 -7.25 0.71
C VAL A 237 -2.71 -8.61 1.38
N SER A 238 -3.07 -8.70 2.66
CA SER A 238 -3.13 -9.97 3.38
C SER A 238 -4.12 -10.95 2.74
N TYR A 239 -5.28 -10.45 2.31
CA TYR A 239 -6.25 -11.25 1.56
C TYR A 239 -5.67 -11.74 0.23
N ILE A 240 -5.03 -10.85 -0.55
CA ILE A 240 -4.40 -11.21 -1.82
C ILE A 240 -3.30 -12.26 -1.61
N GLU A 241 -2.45 -12.10 -0.60
CA GLU A 241 -1.43 -13.09 -0.24
C GLU A 241 -2.06 -14.44 0.12
N LYS A 242 -3.14 -14.45 0.91
CA LYS A 242 -3.86 -15.68 1.26
C LYS A 242 -4.40 -16.38 0.01
N VAL A 243 -4.97 -15.63 -0.94
CA VAL A 243 -5.42 -16.17 -2.23
C VAL A 243 -4.23 -16.75 -2.99
N ASN A 244 -3.12 -16.03 -3.12
CA ASN A 244 -1.94 -16.52 -3.84
C ASN A 244 -1.36 -17.79 -3.21
N ARG A 245 -1.24 -17.83 -1.88
CA ARG A 245 -0.75 -19.00 -1.11
C ARG A 245 -1.64 -20.23 -1.25
N SER A 246 -2.92 -20.08 -1.60
CA SER A 246 -3.80 -21.23 -1.84
C SER A 246 -3.36 -22.09 -3.03
N PHE A 247 -2.55 -21.54 -3.95
CA PHE A 247 -1.97 -22.24 -5.09
C PHE A 247 -0.58 -22.86 -4.81
N ALA A 248 -0.01 -22.64 -3.61
CA ALA A 248 1.29 -23.20 -3.24
C ALA A 248 1.30 -24.75 -3.14
N PRO A 249 0.26 -25.44 -2.63
CA PRO A 249 0.22 -26.90 -2.60
C PRO A 249 0.25 -27.56 -3.99
N GLU A 250 -0.19 -26.83 -5.02
CA GLU A 250 -0.14 -27.26 -6.43
C GLU A 250 1.25 -26.97 -7.06
N GLY A 251 2.18 -26.40 -6.30
CA GLY A 251 3.49 -25.98 -6.79
C GLY A 251 3.45 -24.72 -7.66
N ARG A 252 2.30 -24.02 -7.72
CA ARG A 252 2.09 -22.89 -8.62
C ARG A 252 2.46 -21.53 -8.02
N TYR A 253 2.70 -21.44 -6.72
CA TYR A 253 3.08 -20.18 -6.07
C TYR A 253 4.19 -20.37 -5.04
N ALA A 254 5.14 -19.44 -5.03
CA ALA A 254 6.16 -19.32 -3.99
C ALA A 254 6.50 -17.86 -3.69
N GLU A 255 6.86 -17.57 -2.44
CA GLU A 255 7.25 -16.25 -1.98
C GLU A 255 8.65 -16.27 -1.36
N PHE A 256 9.43 -15.24 -1.68
CA PHE A 256 10.82 -15.06 -1.27
C PHE A 256 10.97 -13.66 -0.67
N TYR A 257 10.58 -13.52 0.60
CA TYR A 257 10.65 -12.27 1.35
C TYR A 257 11.97 -12.16 2.13
N HIS A 258 12.36 -10.92 2.43
CA HIS A 258 13.70 -10.61 3.00
C HIS A 258 14.86 -11.00 2.06
N GLU A 259 14.59 -11.07 0.76
CA GLU A 259 15.57 -11.46 -0.25
C GLU A 259 15.70 -10.34 -1.29
N PRO A 260 16.58 -9.36 -1.06
CA PRO A 260 16.81 -8.32 -2.04
C PRO A 260 17.34 -8.95 -3.33
N VAL A 261 16.70 -8.59 -4.44
CA VAL A 261 17.22 -8.92 -5.77
C VAL A 261 18.51 -8.15 -6.00
N THR A 262 19.56 -8.86 -6.35
CA THR A 262 20.91 -8.32 -6.58
C THR A 262 21.33 -8.34 -8.04
N GLY A 263 20.57 -9.02 -8.92
CA GLY A 263 20.84 -9.05 -10.35
C GLY A 263 19.82 -9.85 -11.15
N LEU A 264 19.95 -9.79 -12.48
CA LEU A 264 19.30 -10.71 -13.40
C LEU A 264 20.35 -11.53 -14.16
N VAL A 265 19.99 -12.74 -14.56
CA VAL A 265 20.82 -13.64 -15.37
C VAL A 265 20.35 -13.57 -16.81
N ARG A 266 21.28 -13.27 -17.73
CA ARG A 266 21.01 -13.36 -19.18
C ARG A 266 21.32 -14.75 -19.70
N SER A 267 20.44 -15.24 -20.57
CA SER A 267 20.69 -16.42 -21.38
C SER A 267 21.79 -16.12 -22.40
N THR A 268 22.78 -17.01 -22.50
CA THR A 268 23.86 -16.89 -23.48
C THR A 268 23.40 -17.16 -24.91
N SER A 269 22.28 -17.88 -25.10
CA SER A 269 21.76 -18.24 -26.42
C SER A 269 20.75 -17.24 -26.99
N SER A 270 19.84 -16.69 -26.17
CA SER A 270 18.81 -15.75 -26.64
C SER A 270 19.16 -14.29 -26.37
N GLY A 271 20.06 -14.00 -25.42
CA GLY A 271 20.33 -12.64 -24.94
C GLY A 271 19.27 -12.06 -24.02
N GLU A 272 18.16 -12.78 -23.80
CA GLU A 272 17.07 -12.43 -22.89
C GLU A 272 17.43 -12.74 -21.43
N PHE A 273 16.65 -12.22 -20.48
CA PHE A 273 16.85 -12.52 -19.06
C PHE A 273 16.08 -13.76 -18.65
N GLU A 274 16.75 -14.79 -18.15
CA GLU A 274 16.12 -16.07 -17.80
C GLU A 274 15.95 -16.26 -16.29
N ALA A 275 16.57 -15.44 -15.45
CA ALA A 275 16.45 -15.56 -14.01
C ALA A 275 16.68 -14.26 -13.23
N VAL A 276 16.17 -14.24 -12.00
CA VAL A 276 16.41 -13.25 -10.96
C VAL A 276 17.35 -13.83 -9.91
N GLN A 277 18.38 -13.08 -9.51
CA GLN A 277 19.33 -13.47 -8.46
C GLN A 277 19.07 -12.72 -7.16
N THR A 278 19.12 -13.46 -6.05
CA THR A 278 19.19 -12.95 -4.68
C THR A 278 20.45 -13.50 -4.01
N SER A 279 20.71 -13.14 -2.74
CA SER A 279 21.80 -13.74 -1.97
C SER A 279 21.63 -15.24 -1.74
N ASN A 280 20.40 -15.74 -1.78
CA ASN A 280 20.06 -17.12 -1.37
C ASN A 280 19.54 -17.97 -2.53
N ASN A 281 19.00 -17.36 -3.59
CA ASN A 281 18.28 -18.04 -4.64
C ASN A 281 18.65 -17.51 -6.04
N THR A 282 18.52 -18.39 -7.02
CA THR A 282 18.40 -18.03 -8.44
C THR A 282 17.04 -18.52 -8.92
N LEU A 283 16.15 -17.58 -9.24
CA LEU A 283 14.77 -17.83 -9.62
C LEU A 283 14.63 -17.70 -11.13
N TYR A 284 14.57 -18.82 -11.83
CA TYR A 284 14.38 -18.85 -13.27
C TYR A 284 12.91 -18.56 -13.62
N GLY A 285 12.71 -17.75 -14.66
CA GLY A 285 11.41 -17.29 -15.12
C GLY A 285 11.39 -17.18 -16.64
N LYS A 286 10.30 -17.65 -17.27
CA LYS A 286 10.07 -17.38 -18.70
C LYS A 286 9.73 -15.92 -18.91
N ALA A 287 8.93 -15.33 -18.01
CA ALA A 287 8.66 -13.91 -17.94
C ALA A 287 9.10 -13.33 -16.59
N ILE A 288 9.66 -12.12 -16.60
CA ILE A 288 10.09 -11.39 -15.41
C ILE A 288 9.36 -10.05 -15.35
N VAL A 289 8.72 -9.74 -14.23
CA VAL A 289 7.98 -8.48 -14.03
C VAL A 289 8.62 -7.67 -12.91
N VAL A 290 9.08 -6.46 -13.20
CA VAL A 290 9.66 -5.54 -12.22
C VAL A 290 8.58 -4.58 -11.71
N ALA A 291 8.11 -4.85 -10.49
CA ALA A 291 7.11 -4.07 -9.75
C ALA A 291 7.68 -3.49 -8.43
N ALA A 292 8.99 -3.17 -8.42
CA ALA A 292 9.74 -2.77 -7.23
C ALA A 292 9.57 -1.30 -6.80
N GLY A 293 8.50 -0.62 -7.24
CA GLY A 293 8.22 0.78 -6.89
C GLY A 293 9.40 1.71 -7.17
N CYS A 294 9.79 2.54 -6.19
CA CYS A 294 10.91 3.49 -6.32
C CYS A 294 12.27 2.82 -6.56
N TRP A 295 12.39 1.52 -6.25
CA TRP A 295 13.63 0.75 -6.46
C TRP A 295 13.72 0.13 -7.85
N SER A 296 12.66 0.23 -8.67
CA SER A 296 12.70 -0.23 -10.05
C SER A 296 13.85 0.44 -10.82
N ARG A 297 14.05 1.76 -10.67
CA ARG A 297 15.15 2.48 -11.35
C ARG A 297 16.52 1.91 -11.04
N SER A 298 16.87 1.80 -9.75
CA SER A 298 18.18 1.30 -9.33
C SER A 298 18.39 -0.14 -9.80
N LEU A 299 17.34 -0.96 -9.73
CA LEU A 299 17.39 -2.31 -10.26
C LEU A 299 17.69 -2.26 -11.76
N MET A 300 16.85 -1.60 -12.57
CA MET A 300 17.02 -1.52 -14.03
C MET A 300 18.39 -0.99 -14.47
N HIS A 301 18.94 0.03 -13.79
CA HIS A 301 20.27 0.54 -14.09
C HIS A 301 21.34 -0.56 -13.97
N ASP A 302 21.28 -1.35 -12.91
CA ASP A 302 22.20 -2.46 -12.71
C ASP A 302 21.96 -3.58 -13.74
N LEU A 303 20.72 -3.76 -14.21
CA LEU A 303 20.36 -4.76 -15.24
C LEU A 303 20.88 -4.43 -16.64
N PHE A 304 20.92 -3.13 -16.99
CA PHE A 304 21.36 -2.69 -18.32
C PHE A 304 22.83 -2.31 -18.39
N LYS A 305 23.56 -2.41 -17.28
CA LYS A 305 24.99 -2.12 -17.24
C LYS A 305 25.74 -2.95 -18.29
N GLY A 306 26.28 -2.28 -19.32
CA GLY A 306 27.01 -2.92 -20.43
C GLY A 306 26.13 -3.42 -21.59
N SER A 307 24.83 -3.13 -21.60
CA SER A 307 23.95 -3.40 -22.74
C SER A 307 23.72 -2.15 -23.60
N HIS A 308 23.29 -2.34 -24.86
CA HIS A 308 22.88 -1.23 -25.74
C HIS A 308 21.47 -0.69 -25.43
N ILE A 309 20.78 -1.26 -24.43
CA ILE A 309 19.44 -0.85 -24.05
C ILE A 309 19.55 0.44 -23.24
N GLN A 310 19.09 1.54 -23.81
CA GLN A 310 18.91 2.81 -23.11
C GLN A 310 17.46 2.89 -22.62
N LEU A 311 17.28 2.63 -21.33
CA LEU A 311 15.99 2.83 -20.66
C LEU A 311 16.22 3.72 -19.44
N ASP A 312 15.95 5.02 -19.58
CA ASP A 312 16.00 5.94 -18.45
C ASP A 312 14.59 6.13 -17.87
N ALA A 313 13.96 5.02 -17.46
CA ALA A 313 12.71 5.08 -16.71
C ALA A 313 12.99 5.82 -15.39
N LEU A 314 12.67 7.12 -15.35
CA LEU A 314 12.94 8.04 -14.25
C LEU A 314 11.96 7.85 -13.08
N VAL A 315 11.87 6.63 -12.54
CA VAL A 315 11.13 6.43 -11.29
C VAL A 315 11.92 7.07 -10.16
N MET A 316 11.37 8.11 -9.55
CA MET A 316 11.98 8.82 -8.44
C MET A 316 11.17 8.64 -7.15
N PRO A 317 11.82 8.49 -5.99
CA PRO A 317 11.13 8.46 -4.71
C PRO A 317 10.60 9.85 -4.37
N ARG A 318 9.28 9.99 -4.33
CA ARG A 318 8.60 11.19 -3.82
C ARG A 318 8.06 10.92 -2.43
N LYS A 319 8.77 11.41 -1.42
CA LYS A 319 8.48 11.18 -0.01
C LYS A 319 7.20 11.91 0.41
N GLY A 320 6.36 11.26 1.21
CA GLY A 320 5.19 11.85 1.83
C GLY A 320 5.04 11.47 3.29
N HIS A 321 4.55 12.42 4.08
CA HIS A 321 4.18 12.23 5.48
C HIS A 321 2.67 12.21 5.63
N LEU A 322 2.19 11.36 6.54
CA LEU A 322 0.85 11.36 7.09
C LEU A 322 0.93 11.37 8.61
N LEU A 323 0.07 12.14 9.25
CA LEU A 323 -0.14 12.12 10.69
C LEU A 323 -1.29 11.20 11.02
N VAL A 324 -1.13 10.36 12.03
CA VAL A 324 -2.12 9.39 12.48
C VAL A 324 -2.40 9.63 13.94
N PHE A 325 -3.68 9.78 14.28
CA PHE A 325 -4.17 10.01 15.62
C PHE A 325 -5.11 8.90 16.05
N GLU A 326 -4.74 8.23 17.13
CA GLU A 326 -5.55 7.18 17.74
C GLU A 326 -6.52 7.82 18.74
N ASN A 327 -7.77 7.32 18.79
CA ASN A 327 -8.81 7.79 19.71
C ASN A 327 -9.08 9.32 19.64
N PHE A 328 -8.95 9.92 18.46
CA PHE A 328 -9.16 11.36 18.27
C PHE A 328 -10.65 11.72 18.18
N ASN A 329 -11.28 11.87 19.34
CA ASN A 329 -12.70 12.19 19.46
C ASN A 329 -13.16 13.60 19.00
N PRO A 330 -12.31 14.66 18.92
CA PRO A 330 -12.78 16.00 18.55
C PRO A 330 -13.35 16.14 17.12
N LEU A 331 -13.09 15.15 16.26
CA LEU A 331 -13.44 15.20 14.85
C LEU A 331 -14.14 13.91 14.41
N GLN A 332 -15.36 14.05 13.91
CA GLN A 332 -16.05 12.98 13.21
C GLN A 332 -16.03 13.31 11.71
N LEU A 333 -15.58 12.36 10.89
CA LEU A 333 -15.60 12.44 9.43
C LEU A 333 -16.46 11.31 8.89
N ASN A 334 -17.34 11.64 7.96
CA ASN A 334 -18.19 10.68 7.27
C ASN A 334 -17.57 10.22 5.93
N HIS A 335 -16.78 11.09 5.30
CA HIS A 335 -16.19 10.94 3.97
C HIS A 335 -14.70 11.26 4.01
N GLY A 336 -13.95 10.70 3.06
CA GLY A 336 -12.57 11.10 2.82
C GLY A 336 -12.55 12.48 2.18
N SER A 337 -11.71 13.38 2.69
CA SER A 337 -11.62 14.75 2.18
C SER A 337 -10.22 15.05 1.64
N MET A 338 -10.16 15.83 0.58
CA MET A 338 -8.94 16.31 -0.07
C MET A 338 -9.13 17.76 -0.51
N GLU A 339 -8.17 18.64 -0.27
CA GLU A 339 -8.24 20.00 -0.79
C GLU A 339 -7.96 20.08 -2.30
N VAL A 340 -8.54 21.06 -2.98
CA VAL A 340 -8.33 21.34 -4.40
C VAL A 340 -6.84 21.49 -4.77
N GLY A 341 -6.07 22.23 -3.97
CA GLY A 341 -4.63 22.46 -4.22
C GLY A 341 -3.78 21.18 -4.28
N TYR A 342 -4.28 20.05 -3.78
CA TYR A 342 -3.61 18.75 -3.92
C TYR A 342 -3.41 18.35 -5.39
N VAL A 343 -4.36 18.71 -6.26
CA VAL A 343 -4.35 18.35 -7.68
C VAL A 343 -3.21 19.04 -8.43
N ASP A 344 -2.94 20.30 -8.10
CA ASP A 344 -1.89 21.09 -8.73
C ASP A 344 -0.51 20.48 -8.45
N TYR A 345 -0.26 20.07 -7.19
CA TYR A 345 1.01 19.46 -6.80
C TYR A 345 1.18 18.01 -7.27
N GLN A 346 0.07 17.29 -7.47
CA GLN A 346 0.11 15.93 -8.02
C GLN A 346 0.61 15.96 -9.47
N ASN A 347 0.14 16.92 -10.27
CA ASN A 347 0.46 17.04 -11.69
C ASN A 347 1.66 17.95 -12.01
N ALA A 348 2.28 18.55 -11.00
CA ALA A 348 3.43 19.43 -11.20
C ALA A 348 4.59 18.69 -11.87
N THR A 349 4.92 19.09 -13.10
CA THR A 349 6.11 18.65 -13.85
C THR A 349 7.31 19.48 -13.43
N PHE A 350 8.41 18.83 -13.10
CA PHE A 350 9.66 19.50 -12.72
C PHE A 350 10.67 19.39 -13.88
N PRO A 351 11.30 20.50 -14.33
CA PRO A 351 12.32 20.44 -15.38
C PRO A 351 13.48 19.54 -14.96
N LEU A 352 13.92 18.67 -15.86
CA LEU A 352 15.13 17.86 -15.69
C LEU A 352 16.36 18.76 -15.87
N GLY A 353 17.34 18.67 -14.96
CA GLY A 353 18.65 19.31 -15.13
C GLY A 353 18.95 20.57 -14.31
N LEU A 354 18.16 20.91 -13.28
CA LEU A 354 18.57 21.90 -12.28
C LEU A 354 19.08 21.19 -11.02
N ASP A 355 20.34 21.47 -10.64
CA ASP A 355 20.97 21.05 -9.37
C ASP A 355 20.21 21.56 -8.13
N ASP A 356 19.23 22.45 -8.34
CA ASP A 356 18.32 22.97 -7.32
C ASP A 356 16.98 22.21 -7.30
N GLN A 357 17.02 20.87 -7.24
CA GLN A 357 15.87 20.08 -6.77
C GLN A 357 15.70 20.18 -5.24
N SER A 358 16.29 21.20 -4.61
CA SER A 358 16.15 21.46 -3.19
C SER A 358 14.70 21.88 -2.90
N GLN A 359 13.98 21.00 -2.18
CA GLN A 359 12.81 21.33 -1.37
C GLN A 359 11.61 22.03 -2.06
N THR A 360 11.08 21.52 -3.19
CA THR A 360 9.67 21.79 -3.54
C THR A 360 8.72 20.99 -2.65
N LEU A 361 8.80 21.26 -1.35
CA LEU A 361 7.87 20.77 -0.36
C LEU A 361 6.48 21.33 -0.68
N SER A 362 5.53 20.43 -0.90
CA SER A 362 4.11 20.77 -0.91
C SER A 362 3.40 20.03 0.21
N VAL A 363 2.47 20.72 0.86
CA VAL A 363 1.60 20.18 1.90
C VAL A 363 0.18 20.57 1.54
N SER A 364 -0.66 19.56 1.35
CA SER A 364 -2.07 19.75 1.02
C SER A 364 -2.93 18.93 1.95
N MET A 365 -4.03 19.50 2.43
CA MET A 365 -4.95 18.80 3.33
C MET A 365 -5.58 17.57 2.66
N THR A 366 -5.39 16.42 3.28
CA THR A 366 -6.24 15.25 3.16
C THR A 366 -6.64 14.79 4.56
N ALA A 367 -7.86 14.30 4.73
CA ALA A 367 -8.37 13.80 6.00
C ALA A 367 -9.24 12.58 5.79
N THR A 368 -8.94 11.49 6.51
CA THR A 368 -9.59 10.19 6.36
C THR A 368 -9.64 9.46 7.69
N ILE A 369 -10.61 8.56 7.88
CA ILE A 369 -10.65 7.65 9.04
C ILE A 369 -10.24 6.24 8.60
N ASP A 370 -9.14 5.72 9.14
CA ASP A 370 -8.67 4.36 8.80
C ASP A 370 -9.58 3.26 9.40
N MET A 371 -9.30 2.00 9.09
CA MET A 371 -10.11 0.87 9.56
C MET A 371 -10.15 0.71 11.08
N MET A 372 -9.16 1.24 11.79
CA MET A 372 -9.08 1.19 13.24
C MET A 372 -9.78 2.38 13.90
N GLY A 373 -10.39 3.27 13.11
CA GLY A 373 -11.03 4.49 13.61
C GLY A 373 -10.05 5.64 13.85
N ASN A 374 -8.79 5.53 13.38
CA ASN A 374 -7.82 6.60 13.56
C ASN A 374 -8.03 7.71 12.54
N LEU A 375 -7.87 8.96 12.98
CA LEU A 375 -7.80 10.10 12.08
C LEU A 375 -6.44 10.12 11.39
N VAL A 376 -6.44 10.10 10.06
CA VAL A 376 -5.24 10.22 9.23
C VAL A 376 -5.29 11.53 8.48
N LEU A 377 -4.35 12.43 8.80
CA LEU A 377 -4.17 13.72 8.15
C LEU A 377 -2.96 13.66 7.24
N GLY A 378 -3.11 14.20 6.05
CA GLY A 378 -2.06 14.21 5.06
C GLY A 378 -2.17 15.42 4.16
N SER A 379 -1.41 15.46 3.07
CA SER A 379 -0.14 14.74 2.93
C SER A 379 0.92 15.69 2.39
N SER A 380 2.19 15.41 2.71
CA SER A 380 3.29 16.12 2.08
C SER A 380 3.76 15.43 0.80
N ARG A 381 4.48 16.19 -0.04
CA ARG A 381 5.30 15.67 -1.14
C ARG A 381 6.62 16.42 -1.18
N GLN A 382 7.72 15.67 -1.22
CA GLN A 382 9.06 16.22 -1.44
C GLN A 382 9.97 15.22 -2.15
N PHE A 383 10.93 15.73 -2.91
CA PHE A 383 12.08 14.96 -3.36
C PHE A 383 13.16 15.02 -2.28
N ALA A 384 13.46 13.88 -1.66
CA ALA A 384 14.46 13.75 -0.59
C ALA A 384 15.23 12.42 -0.69
N GLY A 385 15.38 11.93 -1.93
CA GLY A 385 15.91 10.59 -2.20
C GLY A 385 15.09 9.52 -1.47
N PHE A 386 15.79 8.50 -0.96
CA PHE A 386 15.18 7.37 -0.26
C PHE A 386 15.05 7.57 1.27
N SER A 387 15.26 8.80 1.77
CA SER A 387 15.12 9.08 3.21
C SER A 387 13.68 8.89 3.66
N THR A 388 13.50 8.10 4.73
CA THR A 388 12.22 7.89 5.41
C THR A 388 12.17 8.56 6.79
N GLU A 389 13.20 9.36 7.12
CA GLU A 389 13.27 10.11 8.38
C GLU A 389 12.07 11.04 8.54
N VAL A 390 11.59 11.25 9.77
CA VAL A 390 10.48 12.19 10.00
C VAL A 390 11.03 13.62 10.06
N ASP A 391 10.38 14.54 9.34
CA ASP A 391 10.66 15.97 9.44
C ASP A 391 9.55 16.68 10.24
N ASP A 392 9.90 17.14 11.44
CA ASP A 392 8.95 17.79 12.35
C ASP A 392 8.43 19.13 11.82
N SER A 393 9.18 19.82 10.97
CA SER A 393 8.68 21.04 10.33
C SER A 393 7.50 20.71 9.41
N ILE A 394 7.57 19.60 8.66
CA ILE A 394 6.50 19.16 7.75
C ILE A 394 5.28 18.68 8.54
N VAL A 395 5.52 17.96 9.64
CA VAL A 395 4.47 17.54 10.57
C VAL A 395 3.68 18.76 11.06
N LEU A 396 4.36 19.84 11.47
CA LEU A 396 3.73 21.08 11.89
C LEU A 396 2.95 21.76 10.75
N HIS A 397 3.46 21.72 9.51
CA HIS A 397 2.74 22.25 8.35
C HIS A 397 1.46 21.47 8.05
N ILE A 398 1.49 20.13 8.10
CA ILE A 398 0.30 19.29 7.92
C ILE A 398 -0.74 19.62 8.99
N TRP A 399 -0.33 19.72 10.26
CA TRP A 399 -1.23 20.08 11.35
C TRP A 399 -1.86 21.46 11.17
N LYS A 400 -1.04 22.48 10.89
CA LYS A 400 -1.51 23.85 10.66
C LYS A 400 -2.51 23.88 9.50
N ARG A 401 -2.18 23.24 8.38
CA ARG A 401 -3.03 23.21 7.19
C ARG A 401 -4.34 22.48 7.46
N ALA A 402 -4.32 21.33 8.13
CA ALA A 402 -5.54 20.63 8.54
C ALA A 402 -6.42 21.50 9.46
N GLY A 403 -5.81 22.23 10.41
CA GLY A 403 -6.54 23.14 11.29
C GLY A 403 -7.17 24.36 10.61
N GLU A 404 -6.86 24.63 9.34
CA GLU A 404 -7.59 25.62 8.54
C GLU A 404 -8.93 25.09 8.02
N PHE A 405 -9.03 23.78 7.77
CA PHE A 405 -10.26 23.11 7.34
C PHE A 405 -11.06 22.54 8.50
N PHE A 406 -10.40 22.23 9.62
CA PHE A 406 -11.04 21.64 10.79
C PHE A 406 -10.67 22.45 12.05
N PRO A 407 -11.38 23.54 12.35
CA PRO A 407 -11.03 24.43 13.45
C PRO A 407 -10.90 23.73 14.81
N LYS A 408 -11.72 22.69 15.06
CA LYS A 408 -11.69 21.88 16.30
C LYS A 408 -10.37 21.14 16.53
N ILE A 409 -9.59 20.89 15.47
CA ILE A 409 -8.26 20.28 15.60
C ILE A 409 -7.29 21.19 16.37
N LYS A 410 -7.56 22.50 16.47
CA LYS A 410 -6.71 23.46 17.21
C LYS A 410 -6.98 23.49 18.72
N GLU A 411 -8.01 22.82 19.22
CA GLU A 411 -8.38 22.82 20.63
C GLU A 411 -7.40 22.04 21.55
N PRO A 412 -6.86 20.87 21.15
CA PRO A 412 -5.80 20.19 21.91
C PRO A 412 -4.50 21.00 21.93
N SER A 413 -3.73 20.91 23.03
CA SER A 413 -2.44 21.60 23.11
C SER A 413 -1.44 21.05 22.08
N LEU A 414 -0.60 21.93 21.52
CA LEU A 414 0.48 21.52 20.60
C LEU A 414 1.40 20.46 21.24
N THR A 415 1.53 20.49 22.56
CA THR A 415 2.30 19.51 23.34
C THR A 415 1.66 18.12 23.34
N ASP A 416 0.33 18.04 23.46
CA ASP A 416 -0.40 16.76 23.39
C ASP A 416 -0.39 16.20 21.98
N PHE A 417 -0.46 17.08 20.97
CA PHE A 417 -0.28 16.74 19.57
C PHE A 417 1.08 16.07 19.34
N ILE A 418 2.18 16.65 19.84
CA ILE A 418 3.51 16.07 19.68
C ILE A 418 3.60 14.70 20.39
N LYS A 419 3.09 14.57 21.62
CA LYS A 419 3.26 13.34 22.39
C LYS A 419 2.51 12.13 21.82
N ASN A 420 1.33 12.34 21.22
CA ASN A 420 0.44 11.24 20.83
C ASN A 420 0.37 10.99 19.31
N ARG A 421 1.14 11.72 18.50
CA ARG A 421 1.16 11.52 17.04
C ARG A 421 1.92 10.27 16.65
N LYS A 422 1.38 9.53 15.70
CA LYS A 422 2.15 8.61 14.86
C LYS A 422 2.35 9.26 13.49
N VAL A 423 3.52 9.06 12.89
CA VAL A 423 3.82 9.56 11.54
C VAL A 423 4.08 8.38 10.62
N ARG A 424 3.32 8.28 9.53
CA ARG A 424 3.62 7.34 8.43
C ARG A 424 4.42 8.08 7.37
N VAL A 425 5.53 7.49 6.94
CA VAL A 425 6.36 8.01 5.85
C VAL A 425 6.39 7.00 4.72
N GLY A 426 6.08 7.44 3.51
CA GLY A 426 6.06 6.61 2.31
C GLY A 426 6.83 7.24 1.16
N LEU A 427 7.48 6.42 0.34
CA LEU A 427 8.14 6.85 -0.89
C LEU A 427 7.27 6.46 -2.08
N ARG A 428 6.60 7.43 -2.69
CA ARG A 428 5.74 7.21 -3.87
C ARG A 428 6.63 7.06 -5.11
N PRO A 429 6.40 6.06 -5.98
CA PRO A 429 7.15 5.91 -7.22
C PRO A 429 6.66 6.95 -8.23
N TYR A 430 7.29 8.11 -8.25
CA TYR A 430 6.93 9.22 -9.12
C TYR A 430 7.56 9.05 -10.50
N MET A 431 6.80 9.38 -11.54
CA MET A 431 7.26 9.48 -12.92
C MET A 431 7.10 10.92 -13.41
N PRO A 432 8.09 11.52 -14.10
CA PRO A 432 8.02 12.89 -14.60
C PRO A 432 6.85 13.17 -15.55
N ASP A 433 6.45 12.20 -16.36
CA ASP A 433 5.32 12.31 -17.29
C ASP A 433 3.95 12.11 -16.63
N GLY A 434 3.93 11.85 -15.31
CA GLY A 434 2.71 11.70 -14.51
C GLY A 434 1.99 10.36 -14.71
N LYS A 435 2.59 9.39 -15.40
CA LYS A 435 1.93 8.11 -15.77
C LYS A 435 2.78 6.91 -15.35
N PRO A 436 2.17 5.80 -14.91
CA PRO A 436 2.93 4.59 -14.68
C PRO A 436 3.58 4.09 -15.99
N VAL A 437 4.66 3.32 -15.84
CA VAL A 437 5.25 2.52 -16.92
C VAL A 437 4.75 1.10 -16.76
N ILE A 438 4.04 0.61 -17.77
CA ILE A 438 3.43 -0.71 -17.84
C ILE A 438 3.69 -1.29 -19.23
N GLY A 439 4.47 -2.36 -19.30
CA GLY A 439 4.76 -3.02 -20.57
C GLY A 439 6.15 -3.67 -20.62
N ASN A 440 6.47 -4.27 -21.76
CA ASN A 440 7.77 -4.87 -22.00
C ASN A 440 8.87 -3.82 -22.07
N VAL A 441 10.07 -4.20 -21.66
CA VAL A 441 11.28 -3.41 -21.90
C VAL A 441 11.62 -3.46 -23.40
N PRO A 442 11.93 -2.32 -24.04
CA PRO A 442 12.32 -2.31 -25.45
C PRO A 442 13.50 -3.26 -25.73
N GLY A 443 13.35 -4.09 -26.76
CA GLY A 443 14.35 -5.08 -27.15
C GLY A 443 14.39 -6.36 -26.30
N LEU A 444 13.49 -6.50 -25.32
CA LEU A 444 13.35 -7.72 -24.50
C LEU A 444 11.89 -8.16 -24.49
N SER A 445 11.60 -9.36 -25.00
CA SER A 445 10.22 -9.86 -25.08
C SER A 445 9.69 -10.33 -23.73
N ASN A 446 10.59 -10.64 -22.80
CA ASN A 446 10.28 -11.39 -21.60
C ASN A 446 10.51 -10.63 -20.28
N LEU A 447 10.90 -9.36 -20.35
CA LEU A 447 11.09 -8.48 -19.19
C LEU A 447 10.08 -7.34 -19.24
N PHE A 448 9.28 -7.21 -18.19
CA PHE A 448 8.19 -6.24 -18.09
C PHE A 448 8.38 -5.29 -16.92
N LEU A 449 7.88 -4.07 -17.06
CA LEU A 449 7.80 -3.06 -16.00
C LEU A 449 6.34 -2.87 -15.59
N ALA A 450 6.13 -2.68 -14.29
CA ALA A 450 4.84 -2.27 -13.72
C ALA A 450 5.09 -1.39 -12.49
N THR A 451 5.41 -0.11 -12.71
CA THR A 451 5.82 0.82 -11.64
C THR A 451 5.44 2.26 -11.98
N GLY A 452 5.74 3.21 -11.10
CA GLY A 452 5.52 4.63 -11.38
C GLY A 452 4.11 5.17 -11.05
N HIS A 453 3.32 4.43 -10.26
CA HIS A 453 1.92 4.78 -9.96
C HIS A 453 1.72 5.95 -8.98
N GLU A 454 2.77 6.66 -8.55
CA GLU A 454 2.75 7.74 -7.54
C GLU A 454 1.86 7.37 -6.33
N GLY A 455 0.90 8.23 -5.96
CA GLY A 455 -0.10 7.99 -4.91
C GLY A 455 -1.34 7.23 -5.40
N GLY A 456 -1.38 6.81 -6.65
CA GLY A 456 -2.49 6.07 -7.27
C GLY A 456 -2.32 4.55 -7.30
N GLY A 457 -1.29 4.00 -6.65
CA GLY A 457 -0.94 2.57 -6.70
C GLY A 457 -2.11 1.64 -6.35
N LEU A 458 -2.82 1.89 -5.25
CA LEU A 458 -4.02 1.11 -4.88
C LEU A 458 -5.12 1.25 -5.94
N SER A 459 -5.35 2.48 -6.42
CA SER A 459 -6.40 2.77 -7.39
C SER A 459 -6.21 2.11 -8.74
N MET A 460 -4.97 1.91 -9.17
CA MET A 460 -4.66 1.31 -10.47
C MET A 460 -4.19 -0.14 -10.39
N ALA A 461 -4.07 -0.74 -9.21
CA ALA A 461 -3.45 -2.05 -9.02
C ALA A 461 -4.10 -3.18 -9.83
N LEU A 462 -5.42 -3.36 -9.70
CA LEU A 462 -6.11 -4.47 -10.38
C LEU A 462 -6.14 -4.27 -11.90
N GLY A 463 -6.31 -3.03 -12.38
CA GLY A 463 -6.23 -2.74 -13.81
C GLY A 463 -4.81 -2.94 -14.38
N THR A 464 -3.78 -2.60 -13.60
CA THR A 464 -2.38 -2.87 -13.97
C THR A 464 -2.13 -4.39 -14.02
N ALA A 465 -2.67 -5.14 -13.07
CA ALA A 465 -2.54 -6.59 -13.04
C ALA A 465 -3.18 -7.26 -14.26
N GLU A 466 -4.43 -6.88 -14.59
CA GLU A 466 -5.12 -7.34 -15.80
C GLU A 466 -4.28 -7.05 -17.06
N MET A 467 -3.83 -5.80 -17.23
CA MET A 467 -3.02 -5.39 -18.38
C MET A 467 -1.70 -6.17 -18.50
N VAL A 468 -0.94 -6.33 -17.42
CA VAL A 468 0.34 -7.05 -17.44
C VAL A 468 0.14 -8.53 -17.79
N VAL A 469 -0.89 -9.17 -17.22
CA VAL A 469 -1.17 -10.58 -17.52
C VAL A 469 -1.57 -10.76 -18.98
N ASP A 470 -2.43 -9.89 -19.52
CA ASP A 470 -2.78 -9.94 -20.94
C ASP A 470 -1.55 -9.79 -21.85
N MET A 471 -0.66 -8.84 -21.55
CA MET A 471 0.58 -8.66 -22.30
C MET A 471 1.49 -9.89 -22.28
N VAL A 472 1.70 -10.49 -21.10
CA VAL A 472 2.56 -11.66 -20.94
C VAL A 472 1.98 -12.89 -21.65
N LEU A 473 0.65 -13.03 -21.66
CA LEU A 473 -0.04 -14.12 -22.35
C LEU A 473 -0.24 -13.86 -23.85
N GLY A 474 0.09 -12.67 -24.35
CA GLY A 474 -0.12 -12.29 -25.75
C GLY A 474 -1.59 -12.00 -26.11
N ASN A 475 -2.42 -11.71 -25.11
CA ASN A 475 -3.82 -11.33 -25.29
C ASN A 475 -3.96 -9.85 -25.65
N THR A 476 -5.10 -9.48 -26.24
CA THR A 476 -5.48 -8.06 -26.38
C THR A 476 -5.84 -7.49 -25.02
N THR A 477 -5.25 -6.36 -24.64
CA THR A 477 -5.53 -5.69 -23.36
C THR A 477 -6.91 -5.03 -23.36
N TYR A 478 -7.61 -5.08 -22.23
CA TYR A 478 -8.92 -4.42 -22.08
C TYR A 478 -8.82 -2.89 -22.20
N VAL A 479 -7.80 -2.31 -21.58
CA VAL A 479 -7.46 -0.88 -21.67
C VAL A 479 -6.31 -0.74 -22.65
N ASP A 480 -6.34 0.30 -23.50
CA ASP A 480 -5.22 0.65 -24.37
C ASP A 480 -3.94 0.84 -23.54
N SER A 481 -2.92 0.04 -23.84
CA SER A 481 -1.66 0.05 -23.13
C SER A 481 -0.62 0.99 -23.71
N SER A 482 -0.81 1.48 -24.94
CA SER A 482 0.17 2.34 -25.62
C SER A 482 0.60 3.56 -24.80
N PRO A 483 -0.30 4.25 -24.06
CA PRO A 483 0.09 5.35 -23.17
C PRO A 483 1.10 4.98 -22.07
N PHE A 484 1.15 3.70 -21.68
CA PHE A 484 1.96 3.20 -20.56
C PHE A 484 3.28 2.55 -21.00
N ALA A 485 3.51 2.43 -22.30
CA ALA A 485 4.67 1.74 -22.85
C ALA A 485 5.99 2.32 -22.31
N ALA A 486 6.98 1.43 -22.11
CA ALA A 486 8.33 1.81 -21.73
C ALA A 486 9.12 2.41 -22.91
N GLU A 487 8.72 2.12 -24.14
CA GLU A 487 9.35 2.66 -25.34
C GLU A 487 9.16 4.18 -25.44
N GLY A 488 10.20 4.89 -25.92
CA GLY A 488 10.16 6.34 -26.10
C GLY A 488 10.23 7.15 -24.80
N ARG A 489 10.20 6.51 -23.63
CA ARG A 489 10.40 7.16 -22.32
C ARG A 489 11.89 7.27 -22.00
N CYS A 490 12.60 8.04 -22.83
CA CYS A 490 13.88 8.66 -22.49
C CYS A 490 13.57 10.11 -22.14
N CYS A 491 13.93 10.57 -20.95
CA CYS A 491 13.87 12.00 -20.64
C CYS A 491 15.23 12.47 -20.15
#